data_AF-A0AAJ0CY10-F1
#
_entry.id   AF-A0AAJ0CY10-F1
#
_cell.length_a   1.000
_cell.length_b   1.000
_cell.length_c   1.000
_cell.angle_alpha   90.00
_cell.angle_beta   90.00
_cell.angle_gamma   90.00
#
_symmetry.space_group_name_H-M   'P 1'
#
loop_
_entity.id
_entity.type
_entity.pdbx_description
1 polymer ?
#
loop_
_entity_poly.entity_id
_entity_poly.type
_entity_poly.pdbx_seq_one_letter_code
_entity_poly.pdbx_strand_id
1 'polypeptide(L)'
;MDSLPFRRHQPGVWLLGVIAPSLIALALYFFIKKGDQILRIAFHRDLRHVPGPRISRFTALPLKLQGLTGQRTKYIHSLHETYGPIIRIAPQEISVSDPAVVRQIHKIGTTFQKSIWYKELTYQFDDDNCTVFAIQDPRKASARRKLFQRAATRAAVRQWEPVVLKITQQTVKKIKRDSERGTADIAKWWSMMTADVLTSLAFGQAFHIIDTEQKPRLIKDIEAALVLGGIRLELPWLWSILKYIPLPGLGFPRALFTRLRDYGAIAIGNTRNAASRSGFKTLFSEMLPEDDEKEQPLSDRVIALESTNIIIAGSETTAVALTFLVYAVLKDPALKQQLVGELATCSADPSWDELDKLPFLHGVIQETLRLYAPIPASLRRAVPDEGVVFGKYRIPPNTTVGTQAYTLHRDPGVWKDPEQ
;
A
#
# COMPACT_ATOMS: atom_id res chain seq x y z
N MET A 1 9.39 80.96 28.28
CA MET A 1 10.66 80.23 28.18
C MET A 1 10.35 78.77 27.90
N ASP A 2 10.18 78.52 26.60
CA ASP A 2 10.47 77.35 25.78
C ASP A 2 10.38 75.93 26.37
N SER A 3 9.40 75.21 25.83
CA SER A 3 9.19 73.78 25.92
C SER A 3 10.17 73.00 25.03
N LEU A 4 10.86 72.02 25.61
CA LEU A 4 11.70 71.05 24.90
C LEU A 4 10.84 69.98 24.17
N PRO A 5 11.16 69.58 22.92
CA PRO A 5 10.41 68.55 22.22
C PRO A 5 10.93 67.14 22.58
N PHE A 6 10.02 66.29 23.07
CA PHE A 6 10.26 64.85 23.23
C PHE A 6 10.29 64.17 21.84
N ARG A 7 11.48 63.85 21.32
CA ARG A 7 11.64 62.97 20.15
C ARG A 7 11.28 61.54 20.52
N ARG A 8 10.13 61.03 20.06
CA ARG A 8 9.85 59.58 20.01
C ARG A 8 10.73 58.94 18.95
N HIS A 9 11.79 58.24 19.35
CA HIS A 9 12.48 57.30 18.48
C HIS A 9 11.53 56.13 18.16
N GLN A 10 11.12 55.98 16.89
CA GLN A 10 10.45 54.78 16.41
C GLN A 10 11.51 53.71 16.07
N PRO A 11 11.64 52.62 16.84
CA PRO A 11 12.67 51.59 16.60
C PRO A 11 12.34 50.66 15.42
N GLY A 12 11.13 50.72 14.86
CA GLY A 12 10.60 49.70 13.94
C GLY A 12 11.04 49.81 12.49
N VAL A 13 11.45 50.98 12.00
CA VAL A 13 11.69 51.20 10.56
C VAL A 13 13.04 50.65 10.09
N TRP A 14 14.06 50.67 10.94
CA TRP A 14 15.39 50.13 10.62
C TRP A 14 15.45 48.60 10.62
N LEU A 15 14.69 47.94 11.51
CA LEU A 15 14.59 46.48 11.55
C LEU A 15 13.92 45.92 10.28
N LEU A 16 12.89 46.58 9.74
CA LEU A 16 12.24 46.16 8.49
C LEU A 16 13.13 46.32 7.26
N GLY A 17 14.00 47.34 7.23
CA GLY A 17 14.90 47.64 6.11
C GLY A 17 16.06 46.66 5.90
N VAL A 18 16.51 45.96 6.95
CA VAL A 18 17.63 44.99 6.89
C VAL A 18 17.14 43.54 6.86
N ILE A 19 16.01 43.25 7.52
CA ILE A 19 15.44 41.91 7.56
C ILE A 19 14.89 41.49 6.19
N ALA A 20 14.22 42.38 5.46
CA ALA A 20 13.62 42.04 4.17
C ALA A 20 14.66 41.67 3.07
N PRO A 21 15.75 42.44 2.86
CA PRO A 21 16.81 42.04 1.91
C PRO A 21 17.50 40.74 2.30
N SER A 22 17.71 40.50 3.60
CA SER A 22 18.34 39.28 4.11
C SER A 22 17.47 38.04 3.86
N LEU A 23 16.16 38.15 4.05
CA LEU A 23 15.20 37.09 3.73
C LEU A 23 15.10 36.83 2.22
N ILE A 24 15.13 37.88 1.39
CA ILE A 24 15.15 37.75 -0.08
C ILE A 24 16.45 37.07 -0.54
N ALA A 25 17.59 37.48 -0.01
CA ALA A 25 18.88 36.87 -0.33
C ALA A 25 18.92 35.39 0.08
N LEU A 26 18.37 35.05 1.26
CA LEU A 26 18.26 33.67 1.73
C LEU A 26 17.33 32.84 0.82
N ALA A 27 16.16 33.38 0.45
CA ALA A 27 15.24 32.72 -0.47
C ALA A 27 15.87 32.49 -1.85
N LEU A 28 16.58 33.49 -2.37
CA LEU A 28 17.32 33.39 -3.63
C LEU A 28 18.44 32.35 -3.55
N TYR A 29 19.19 32.30 -2.45
CA TYR A 29 20.21 31.27 -2.22
C TYR A 29 19.61 29.85 -2.24
N PHE A 30 18.50 29.62 -1.53
CA PHE A 30 17.82 28.32 -1.56
C PHE A 30 17.28 27.99 -2.96
N PHE A 31 16.76 28.98 -3.69
CA PHE A 31 16.29 28.81 -5.06
C PHE A 31 17.44 28.39 -5.99
N ILE A 32 18.59 29.08 -5.93
CA ILE A 32 19.78 28.76 -6.72
C ILE A 32 20.31 27.36 -6.37
N LYS A 33 20.44 27.03 -5.08
CA LYS A 33 20.90 25.70 -4.63
C LYS A 33 19.99 24.58 -5.10
N LYS A 34 18.68 24.79 -5.04
CA LYS A 34 17.69 23.83 -5.54
C LYS A 34 17.76 23.70 -7.07
N GLY A 35 17.96 24.80 -7.78
CA GLY A 35 18.21 24.81 -9.23
C GLY A 35 19.46 24.01 -9.62
N ASP A 36 20.60 24.26 -8.96
CA ASP A 36 21.85 23.51 -9.16
C ASP A 36 21.65 22.01 -8.89
N GLN A 37 20.98 21.65 -7.78
CA GLN A 37 20.67 20.26 -7.47
C GLN A 37 19.83 19.59 -8.57
N ILE A 38 18.78 20.26 -9.06
CA ILE A 38 17.92 19.75 -10.13
C ILE A 38 18.75 19.53 -11.41
N LEU A 39 19.61 20.48 -11.78
CA LEU A 39 20.44 20.37 -12.99
C LEU A 39 21.45 19.22 -12.87
N ARG A 40 22.11 19.07 -11.71
CA ARG A 40 23.03 17.95 -11.45
C ARG A 40 22.35 16.59 -11.58
N ILE A 41 21.12 16.46 -11.06
CA ILE A 41 20.34 15.23 -11.17
C ILE A 41 19.87 15.01 -12.61
N ALA A 42 19.36 16.05 -13.28
CA ALA A 42 18.84 15.96 -14.65
C ALA A 42 19.92 15.48 -15.62
N PHE A 43 21.13 16.03 -15.50
CA PHE A 43 22.28 15.74 -16.34
C PHE A 43 23.27 14.74 -15.73
N HIS A 44 22.86 14.01 -14.68
CA HIS A 44 23.68 12.96 -14.09
C HIS A 44 24.16 11.98 -15.17
N ARG A 45 25.48 11.74 -15.24
CA ARG A 45 26.13 10.98 -16.32
C ARG A 45 25.46 9.64 -16.58
N ASP A 46 25.09 8.94 -15.52
CA ASP A 46 24.48 7.61 -15.60
C ASP A 46 22.97 7.63 -15.91
N LEU A 47 22.24 8.66 -15.49
CA LEU A 47 20.77 8.73 -15.65
C LEU A 47 20.32 9.44 -16.93
N ARG A 48 21.17 10.25 -17.56
CA ARG A 48 20.80 11.02 -18.76
C ARG A 48 20.52 10.14 -19.99
N HIS A 49 21.07 8.93 -20.01
CA HIS A 49 20.96 7.96 -21.10
C HIS A 49 19.74 7.03 -20.95
N VAL A 50 19.12 6.97 -19.77
CA VAL A 50 17.90 6.21 -19.55
C VAL A 50 16.75 6.89 -20.31
N PRO A 51 16.01 6.16 -21.18
CA PRO A 51 14.95 6.74 -22.00
C PRO A 51 13.75 7.15 -21.14
N GLY A 52 12.89 8.03 -21.67
CA GLY A 52 11.71 8.55 -20.97
C GLY A 52 11.43 10.01 -21.34
N PRO A 53 10.32 10.58 -20.86
CA PRO A 53 9.98 11.97 -21.14
C PRO A 53 11.09 12.93 -20.70
N ARG A 54 11.45 13.91 -21.56
CA ARG A 54 12.54 14.86 -21.26
C ARG A 54 12.28 15.64 -19.96
N ILE A 55 11.02 15.98 -19.69
CA ILE A 55 10.59 16.68 -18.47
C ILE A 55 10.85 15.87 -17.20
N SER A 56 10.78 14.53 -17.27
CA SER A 56 11.02 13.63 -16.13
C SER A 56 12.48 13.69 -15.64
N ARG A 57 13.40 14.25 -16.42
CA ARG A 57 14.77 14.52 -15.96
C ARG A 57 14.83 15.62 -14.90
N PHE A 58 13.94 16.60 -15.00
CA PHE A 58 13.97 17.82 -14.19
C PHE A 58 12.95 17.80 -13.05
N THR A 59 11.79 17.15 -13.27
CA THR A 59 10.71 17.19 -12.29
C THR A 59 9.87 15.91 -12.30
N ALA A 60 9.32 15.57 -11.14
CA ALA A 60 8.32 14.50 -11.00
C ALA A 60 6.90 14.99 -11.32
N LEU A 61 6.70 16.30 -11.60
CA LEU A 61 5.38 16.92 -11.64
C LEU A 61 4.38 16.21 -12.57
N PRO A 62 4.70 15.82 -13.82
CA PRO A 62 3.75 15.10 -14.67
C PRO A 62 3.27 13.80 -14.01
N LEU A 63 4.20 13.04 -13.44
CA LEU A 63 3.91 11.79 -12.75
C LEU A 63 3.05 12.01 -11.50
N LYS A 64 3.31 13.08 -10.74
CA LYS A 64 2.52 13.46 -9.56
C LYS A 64 1.09 13.88 -9.92
N LEU A 65 0.93 14.64 -11.01
CA LEU A 65 -0.39 15.04 -11.52
C LEU A 65 -1.23 13.81 -11.88
N GLN A 66 -0.62 12.82 -12.55
CA GLN A 66 -1.28 11.54 -12.83
C GLN A 66 -1.58 10.74 -11.56
N GLY A 67 -0.78 10.89 -10.49
CA GLY A 67 -1.07 10.34 -9.17
C GLY A 67 -2.33 10.95 -8.56
N LEU A 68 -2.48 12.27 -8.63
CA LEU A 68 -3.64 13.00 -8.08
C LEU A 68 -4.95 12.71 -8.84
N THR A 69 -4.87 12.34 -10.13
CA THR A 69 -6.03 11.93 -10.92
C THR A 69 -6.29 10.42 -10.90
N GLY A 70 -5.48 9.64 -10.16
CA GLY A 70 -5.62 8.17 -10.08
C GLY A 70 -5.12 7.41 -11.32
N GLN A 71 -4.45 8.08 -12.26
CA GLN A 71 -4.04 7.53 -13.56
C GLN A 71 -2.55 7.16 -13.64
N ARG A 72 -1.79 7.31 -12.54
CA ARG A 72 -0.34 7.06 -12.47
C ARG A 72 0.07 5.73 -13.09
N THR A 73 -0.61 4.63 -12.74
CA THR A 73 -0.27 3.29 -13.23
C THR A 73 -0.40 3.18 -14.74
N LYS A 74 -1.51 3.68 -15.31
CA LYS A 74 -1.75 3.70 -16.77
C LYS A 74 -0.76 4.61 -17.49
N TYR A 75 -0.41 5.75 -16.89
CA TYR A 75 0.60 6.64 -17.43
C TYR A 75 1.99 5.96 -17.49
N ILE A 76 2.41 5.29 -16.42
CA ILE A 76 3.69 4.55 -16.43
C ILE A 76 3.65 3.43 -17.48
N HIS A 77 2.51 2.75 -17.64
CA HIS A 77 2.33 1.73 -18.67
C HIS A 77 2.52 2.27 -20.08
N SER A 78 1.85 3.38 -20.43
CA SER A 78 2.00 3.97 -21.77
C SER A 78 3.41 4.50 -22.05
N LEU A 79 4.14 4.92 -21.01
CA LEU A 79 5.56 5.23 -21.15
C LEU A 79 6.40 3.99 -21.47
N HIS A 80 6.07 2.83 -20.91
CA HIS A 80 6.77 1.59 -21.26
C HIS A 80 6.49 1.16 -22.70
N GLU A 81 5.25 1.31 -23.17
CA GLU A 81 4.89 1.06 -24.57
C GLU A 81 5.67 1.97 -25.55
N THR A 82 5.96 3.20 -25.13
CA THR A 82 6.63 4.20 -25.96
C THR A 82 8.17 4.12 -25.91
N TYR A 83 8.74 3.96 -24.71
CA TYR A 83 10.18 4.13 -24.46
C TYR A 83 10.90 2.81 -24.17
N GLY A 84 10.17 1.70 -24.00
CA GLY A 84 10.71 0.37 -23.75
C GLY A 84 10.74 -0.04 -22.27
N PRO A 85 11.49 -1.09 -21.93
CA PRO A 85 11.31 -1.80 -20.65
C PRO A 85 12.00 -1.15 -19.44
N ILE A 86 12.90 -0.18 -19.65
CA ILE A 86 13.59 0.55 -18.57
C ILE A 86 13.49 2.03 -18.87
N ILE A 87 12.73 2.77 -18.07
CA ILE A 87 12.37 4.17 -18.35
C ILE A 87 12.56 5.07 -17.13
N ARG A 88 12.99 6.32 -17.34
CA ARG A 88 13.11 7.35 -16.30
C ARG A 88 11.81 8.13 -16.20
N ILE A 89 11.09 7.95 -15.11
CA ILE A 89 9.75 8.56 -14.88
C ILE A 89 9.80 9.79 -13.98
N ALA A 90 10.84 9.93 -13.17
CA ALA A 90 11.15 11.13 -12.40
C ALA A 90 12.68 11.34 -12.28
N PRO A 91 13.17 12.46 -11.72
CA PRO A 91 14.60 12.77 -11.73
C PRO A 91 15.47 11.66 -11.13
N GLN A 92 15.01 10.97 -10.09
CA GLN A 92 15.68 9.82 -9.46
C GLN A 92 14.72 8.62 -9.32
N GLU A 93 13.75 8.46 -10.23
CA GLU A 93 12.82 7.32 -10.24
C GLU A 93 12.83 6.67 -11.62
N ILE A 94 13.12 5.37 -11.66
CA ILE A 94 13.14 4.54 -12.86
C ILE A 94 12.06 3.48 -12.74
N SER A 95 11.25 3.30 -13.78
CA SER A 95 10.32 2.19 -13.89
C SER A 95 10.90 1.09 -14.76
N VAL A 96 10.72 -0.15 -14.34
CA VAL A 96 11.26 -1.36 -14.96
C VAL A 96 10.13 -2.35 -15.23
N SER A 97 10.06 -2.83 -16.47
CA SER A 97 9.18 -3.92 -16.92
C SER A 97 9.93 -5.10 -17.55
N ASP A 98 11.26 -5.07 -17.65
CA ASP A 98 12.07 -6.21 -18.11
C ASP A 98 12.01 -7.38 -17.09
N PRO A 99 11.52 -8.58 -17.46
CA PRO A 99 11.39 -9.71 -16.54
C PRO A 99 12.70 -10.17 -15.89
N ALA A 100 13.83 -10.11 -16.61
CA ALA A 100 15.13 -10.49 -16.09
C ALA A 100 15.59 -9.49 -15.01
N VAL A 101 15.40 -8.20 -15.26
CA VAL A 101 15.72 -7.15 -14.29
C VAL A 101 14.77 -7.18 -13.09
N VAL A 102 13.47 -7.42 -13.30
CA VAL A 102 12.50 -7.59 -12.22
C VAL A 102 12.91 -8.75 -11.30
N ARG A 103 13.34 -9.87 -11.88
CA ARG A 103 13.88 -11.01 -11.12
C ARG A 103 15.13 -10.63 -10.34
N GLN A 104 16.04 -9.85 -10.93
CA GLN A 104 17.23 -9.34 -10.24
C GLN A 104 16.88 -8.47 -9.03
N ILE A 105 15.87 -7.60 -9.16
CA ILE A 105 15.42 -6.69 -8.09
C ILE A 105 14.77 -7.46 -6.94
N HIS A 106 13.92 -8.45 -7.23
CA HIS A 106 13.08 -9.13 -6.23
C HIS A 106 13.55 -10.52 -5.81
N LYS A 107 14.71 -11.00 -6.29
CA LYS A 107 15.25 -12.31 -5.89
C LYS A 107 15.44 -12.42 -4.37
N ILE A 108 15.39 -13.64 -3.87
CA ILE A 108 15.74 -13.94 -2.48
C ILE A 108 17.19 -13.52 -2.23
N GLY A 109 17.45 -12.82 -1.12
CA GLY A 109 18.77 -12.28 -0.81
C GLY A 109 19.16 -11.04 -1.62
N THR A 110 18.20 -10.37 -2.27
CA THR A 110 18.42 -9.10 -2.97
C THR A 110 18.99 -8.02 -2.05
N THR A 111 19.90 -7.20 -2.59
CA THR A 111 20.43 -6.01 -1.91
C THR A 111 19.51 -4.79 -2.06
N PHE A 112 18.48 -4.88 -2.92
CA PHE A 112 17.49 -3.84 -3.12
C PHE A 112 16.55 -3.73 -1.92
N GLN A 113 16.73 -2.68 -1.12
CA GLN A 113 15.88 -2.40 0.04
C GLN A 113 14.57 -1.75 -0.40
N LYS A 114 13.55 -1.78 0.47
CA LYS A 114 12.35 -0.95 0.26
C LYS A 114 12.75 0.53 0.25
N SER A 115 12.19 1.32 -0.66
CA SER A 115 12.45 2.76 -0.70
C SER A 115 11.86 3.48 0.52
N ILE A 116 12.36 4.68 0.83
CA ILE A 116 11.84 5.52 1.91
C ILE A 116 10.33 5.80 1.80
N TRP A 117 9.78 5.73 0.59
CA TRP A 117 8.35 5.84 0.30
C TRP A 117 7.45 5.01 1.21
N TYR A 118 7.86 3.79 1.60
CA TYR A 118 7.05 2.94 2.49
C TYR A 118 6.91 3.54 3.90
N LYS A 119 8.00 4.11 4.43
CA LYS A 119 7.99 4.82 5.72
C LYS A 119 7.24 6.13 5.63
N GLU A 120 7.36 6.86 4.52
CA GLU A 120 6.61 8.08 4.29
C GLU A 120 5.11 7.81 4.20
N LEU A 121 4.70 6.71 3.55
CA LEU A 121 3.30 6.32 3.39
C LEU A 121 2.67 6.00 4.75
N THR A 122 3.35 5.23 5.59
CA THR A 122 2.83 4.81 6.90
C THR A 122 3.12 5.80 8.03
N TYR A 123 4.02 6.77 7.79
CA TYR A 123 4.59 7.67 8.81
C TYR A 123 5.30 6.91 9.94
N GLN A 124 6.03 5.85 9.59
CA GLN A 124 6.76 4.99 10.52
C GLN A 124 8.23 4.94 10.12
N PHE A 125 9.06 5.77 10.75
CA PHE A 125 10.46 5.98 10.33
C PHE A 125 11.48 5.12 11.07
N ASP A 126 11.09 4.57 12.21
CA ASP A 126 11.90 3.71 13.06
C ASP A 126 11.59 2.23 12.76
N ASP A 127 12.61 1.50 12.30
CA ASP A 127 12.46 0.08 11.94
C ASP A 127 12.10 -0.80 13.14
N ASP A 128 12.46 -0.39 14.37
CA ASP A 128 12.10 -1.13 15.59
C ASP A 128 10.65 -0.90 16.00
N ASN A 129 10.07 0.23 15.59
CA ASN A 129 8.72 0.67 15.94
C ASN A 129 7.81 0.83 14.71
N CYS A 130 7.97 -0.04 13.72
CA CYS A 130 7.14 -0.05 12.51
C CYS A 130 6.58 -1.43 12.15
N THR A 131 5.70 -1.45 11.15
CA THR A 131 5.08 -2.65 10.60
C THR A 131 6.01 -3.33 9.60
N VAL A 132 5.81 -4.63 9.39
CA VAL A 132 6.55 -5.44 8.41
C VAL A 132 6.50 -4.85 7.00
N PHE A 133 5.46 -4.05 6.69
CA PHE A 133 5.32 -3.32 5.45
C PHE A 133 6.36 -2.19 5.32
N ALA A 134 6.70 -1.48 6.39
CA ALA A 134 7.57 -0.31 6.37
C ALA A 134 9.06 -0.59 6.67
N ILE A 135 9.39 -1.71 7.32
CA ILE A 135 10.80 -2.07 7.63
C ILE A 135 11.66 -2.07 6.35
N GLN A 136 12.77 -1.34 6.38
CA GLN A 136 13.75 -1.27 5.31
C GLN A 136 14.95 -2.20 5.53
N ASP A 137 15.40 -2.37 6.78
CA ASP A 137 16.48 -3.30 7.14
C ASP A 137 16.07 -4.75 6.78
N PRO A 138 16.81 -5.43 5.87
CA PRO A 138 16.49 -6.79 5.46
C PRO A 138 16.51 -7.81 6.59
N ARG A 139 17.40 -7.67 7.57
CA ARG A 139 17.51 -8.60 8.71
C ARG A 139 16.30 -8.46 9.62
N LYS A 140 15.95 -7.23 9.99
CA LYS A 140 14.76 -6.94 10.81
C LYS A 140 13.47 -7.35 10.08
N ALA A 141 13.38 -7.07 8.78
CA ALA A 141 12.23 -7.46 7.97
C ALA A 141 12.10 -8.99 7.87
N SER A 142 13.22 -9.71 7.74
CA SER A 142 13.21 -11.17 7.72
C SER A 142 12.80 -11.76 9.06
N ALA A 143 13.32 -11.25 10.18
CA ALA A 143 12.92 -11.69 11.52
C ALA A 143 11.41 -11.46 11.73
N ARG A 144 10.92 -10.25 11.43
CA ARG A 144 9.49 -9.92 11.53
C ARG A 144 8.63 -10.82 10.62
N ARG A 145 9.06 -11.10 9.39
CA ARG A 145 8.32 -11.96 8.45
C ARG A 145 8.19 -13.41 8.96
N LYS A 146 9.20 -13.96 9.64
CA LYS A 146 9.14 -15.33 10.18
C LYS A 146 7.97 -15.51 11.14
N LEU A 147 7.65 -14.50 11.95
CA LEU A 147 6.49 -14.52 12.86
C LEU A 147 5.17 -14.68 12.10
N PHE A 148 4.99 -13.95 10.99
CA PHE A 148 3.81 -14.11 10.12
C PHE A 148 3.77 -15.47 9.41
N GLN A 149 4.92 -16.02 9.05
CA GLN A 149 5.00 -17.32 8.37
C GLN A 149 4.53 -18.47 9.25
N ARG A 150 4.75 -18.41 10.58
CA ARG A 150 4.24 -19.41 11.55
C ARG A 150 2.72 -19.51 11.51
N ALA A 151 2.05 -18.37 11.43
CA ALA A 151 0.59 -18.29 11.38
C ALA A 151 -0.01 -18.49 9.97
N ALA A 152 0.80 -18.59 8.92
CA ALA A 152 0.36 -18.77 7.53
C ALA A 152 0.65 -20.19 6.98
N THR A 153 0.83 -21.18 7.86
CA THR A 153 1.04 -22.57 7.45
C THR A 153 -0.24 -23.22 6.93
N ARG A 154 -0.15 -24.27 6.10
CA ARG A 154 -1.33 -25.05 5.66
C ARG A 154 -2.17 -25.55 6.83
N ALA A 155 -1.51 -25.98 7.92
CA ALA A 155 -2.19 -26.43 9.14
C ALA A 155 -2.97 -25.30 9.83
N ALA A 156 -2.36 -24.10 9.95
CA ALA A 156 -3.04 -22.93 10.52
C ALA A 156 -4.23 -22.48 9.65
N VAL A 157 -4.05 -22.44 8.32
CA VAL A 157 -5.14 -22.07 7.38
C VAL A 157 -6.32 -23.04 7.47
N ARG A 158 -6.07 -24.35 7.63
CA ARG A 158 -7.14 -25.35 7.81
C ARG A 158 -7.97 -25.10 9.08
N GLN A 159 -7.38 -24.58 10.15
CA GLN A 159 -8.12 -24.23 11.37
C GLN A 159 -9.09 -23.06 11.14
N TRP A 160 -8.82 -22.22 10.15
CA TRP A 160 -9.60 -21.03 9.84
C TRP A 160 -10.73 -21.28 8.85
N GLU A 161 -10.66 -22.39 8.11
CA GLU A 161 -11.62 -22.75 7.07
C GLU A 161 -13.09 -22.70 7.54
N PRO A 162 -13.50 -23.27 8.70
CA PRO A 162 -14.89 -23.22 9.14
C PRO A 162 -15.38 -21.79 9.39
N VAL A 163 -14.50 -20.91 9.87
CA VAL A 163 -14.81 -19.50 10.13
C VAL A 163 -15.01 -18.77 8.80
N VAL A 164 -14.10 -18.96 7.84
CA VAL A 164 -14.18 -18.36 6.51
C VAL A 164 -15.44 -18.82 5.79
N LEU A 165 -15.74 -20.12 5.80
CA LEU A 165 -16.91 -20.69 5.13
C LEU A 165 -18.22 -20.12 5.71
N LYS A 166 -18.34 -20.09 7.05
CA LYS A 166 -19.52 -19.55 7.73
C LYS A 166 -19.78 -18.09 7.33
N ILE A 167 -18.75 -17.25 7.38
CA ILE A 167 -18.84 -15.83 7.03
C ILE A 167 -19.20 -15.67 5.54
N THR A 168 -18.56 -16.46 4.67
CA THR A 168 -18.82 -16.45 3.22
C THR A 168 -20.27 -16.82 2.90
N GLN A 169 -20.80 -17.89 3.51
CA GLN A 169 -22.19 -18.32 3.32
C GLN A 169 -23.18 -17.23 3.77
N GLN A 170 -22.91 -16.56 4.89
CA GLN A 170 -23.72 -15.44 5.36
C GLN A 170 -23.72 -14.28 4.36
N THR A 171 -22.55 -13.90 3.85
CA THR A 171 -22.42 -12.85 2.84
C THR A 171 -23.15 -13.20 1.54
N VAL A 172 -22.98 -14.42 1.03
CA VAL A 172 -23.65 -14.88 -0.20
C VAL A 172 -25.17 -14.86 -0.04
N LYS A 173 -25.71 -15.24 1.13
CA LYS A 173 -27.15 -15.12 1.42
C LYS A 173 -27.63 -13.66 1.34
N LYS A 174 -26.85 -12.71 1.85
CA LYS A 174 -27.18 -11.27 1.78
C LYS A 174 -27.11 -10.74 0.33
N ILE A 175 -26.08 -11.13 -0.42
CA ILE A 175 -25.95 -10.79 -1.85
C ILE A 175 -27.16 -11.32 -2.63
N LYS A 176 -27.54 -12.59 -2.42
CA LYS A 176 -28.71 -13.19 -3.06
C LYS A 176 -30.00 -12.43 -2.73
N ARG A 177 -30.24 -12.14 -1.45
CA ARG A 177 -31.41 -11.35 -1.01
C ARG A 177 -31.49 -10.00 -1.69
N ASP A 178 -30.37 -9.27 -1.75
CA ASP A 178 -30.33 -7.95 -2.38
C ASP A 178 -30.53 -8.05 -3.90
N SER A 179 -29.98 -9.10 -4.53
CA SER A 179 -30.17 -9.37 -5.96
C SER A 179 -31.62 -9.71 -6.31
N GLU A 180 -32.32 -10.47 -5.47
CA GLU A 180 -33.75 -10.80 -5.66
C GLU A 180 -34.65 -9.54 -5.52
N ARG A 181 -34.17 -8.51 -4.82
CA ARG A 181 -34.83 -7.21 -4.68
C ARG A 181 -34.46 -6.21 -5.79
N GLY A 182 -33.58 -6.60 -6.71
CA GLY A 182 -33.15 -5.78 -7.84
C GLY A 182 -31.66 -5.92 -8.12
N THR A 183 -30.82 -5.17 -7.39
CA THR A 183 -29.37 -5.16 -7.62
C THR A 183 -28.61 -5.32 -6.30
N ALA A 184 -27.51 -6.07 -6.34
CA ALA A 184 -26.62 -6.25 -5.20
C ALA A 184 -25.27 -5.59 -5.46
N ASP A 185 -24.84 -4.71 -4.56
CA ASP A 185 -23.48 -4.17 -4.54
C ASP A 185 -22.52 -5.21 -3.95
N ILE A 186 -21.93 -6.03 -4.81
CA ILE A 186 -20.98 -7.08 -4.40
C ILE A 186 -19.69 -6.51 -3.80
N ALA A 187 -19.25 -5.31 -4.23
CA ALA A 187 -18.02 -4.71 -3.72
C ALA A 187 -18.19 -4.33 -2.25
N LYS A 188 -19.35 -3.74 -1.89
CA LYS A 188 -19.73 -3.51 -0.49
C LYS A 188 -19.69 -4.80 0.33
N TRP A 189 -20.34 -5.85 -0.17
CA TRP A 189 -20.45 -7.12 0.54
C TRP A 189 -19.10 -7.83 0.72
N TRP A 190 -18.23 -7.80 -0.31
CA TRP A 190 -16.88 -8.33 -0.22
C TRP A 190 -16.00 -7.57 0.76
N SER A 191 -16.02 -6.22 0.77
CA SER A 191 -15.27 -5.44 1.77
C SER A 191 -15.71 -5.77 3.20
N MET A 192 -17.01 -5.94 3.43
CA MET A 192 -17.56 -6.30 4.75
C MET A 192 -17.15 -7.72 5.16
N MET A 193 -17.25 -8.68 4.24
CA MET A 193 -16.86 -10.07 4.48
C MET A 193 -15.38 -10.23 4.80
N THR A 194 -14.49 -9.63 4.00
CA THR A 194 -13.05 -9.77 4.20
C THR A 194 -12.58 -9.12 5.50
N ALA A 195 -13.20 -8.00 5.89
CA ALA A 195 -12.96 -7.36 7.18
C ALA A 195 -13.40 -8.26 8.35
N ASP A 196 -14.57 -8.91 8.26
CA ASP A 196 -15.04 -9.85 9.28
C ASP A 196 -14.17 -11.11 9.38
N VAL A 197 -13.76 -11.66 8.23
CA VAL A 197 -12.79 -12.77 8.21
C VAL A 197 -11.52 -12.33 8.92
N LEU A 198 -10.88 -11.24 8.49
CA LEU A 198 -9.59 -10.84 9.06
C LEU A 198 -9.68 -10.48 10.54
N THR A 199 -10.74 -9.84 10.99
CA THR A 199 -10.92 -9.55 12.41
C THR A 199 -11.11 -10.83 13.21
N SER A 200 -11.82 -11.82 12.68
CA SER A 200 -11.94 -13.15 13.29
C SER A 200 -10.59 -13.87 13.38
N LEU A 201 -9.81 -13.88 12.30
CA LEU A 201 -8.52 -14.58 12.25
C LEU A 201 -7.44 -13.87 13.09
N ALA A 202 -7.45 -12.54 13.09
CA ALA A 202 -6.49 -11.74 13.82
C ALA A 202 -6.78 -11.66 15.33
N PHE A 203 -8.06 -11.57 15.72
CA PHE A 203 -8.44 -11.26 17.11
C PHE A 203 -9.27 -12.35 17.79
N GLY A 204 -9.58 -13.43 17.08
CA GLY A 204 -10.36 -14.56 17.60
C GLY A 204 -11.86 -14.27 17.71
N GLN A 205 -12.32 -13.11 17.24
CA GLN A 205 -13.73 -12.73 17.25
C GLN A 205 -14.09 -11.90 16.02
N ALA A 206 -15.18 -12.28 15.34
CA ALA A 206 -15.77 -11.49 14.27
C ALA A 206 -16.29 -10.15 14.81
N PHE A 207 -16.10 -9.07 14.06
CA PHE A 207 -16.70 -7.78 14.40
C PHE A 207 -18.18 -7.69 13.99
N HIS A 208 -18.72 -8.76 13.40
CA HIS A 208 -20.11 -8.85 12.94
C HIS A 208 -20.49 -7.71 12.00
N ILE A 209 -19.54 -7.30 11.16
CA ILE A 209 -19.67 -6.21 10.20
C ILE A 209 -20.76 -6.55 9.17
N ILE A 210 -20.87 -7.80 8.73
CA ILE A 210 -21.93 -8.22 7.78
C ILE A 210 -23.33 -7.93 8.34
N ASP A 211 -23.52 -8.08 9.65
CA ASP A 211 -24.82 -7.93 10.31
C ASP A 211 -25.28 -6.46 10.34
N THR A 212 -24.38 -5.49 10.22
CA THR A 212 -24.73 -4.06 10.19
C THR A 212 -25.38 -3.62 8.89
N GLU A 213 -25.27 -4.42 7.82
CA GLU A 213 -25.73 -4.17 6.43
C GLU A 213 -25.18 -2.88 5.77
N GLN A 214 -24.45 -2.06 6.52
CA GLN A 214 -23.82 -0.81 6.12
C GLN A 214 -22.34 -0.83 6.49
N LYS A 215 -21.49 -0.28 5.61
CA LYS A 215 -20.05 -0.13 5.88
C LYS A 215 -19.84 0.61 7.22
N PRO A 216 -19.28 -0.06 8.24
CA PRO A 216 -19.01 0.56 9.52
C PRO A 216 -17.91 1.61 9.39
N ARG A 217 -17.81 2.45 10.42
CA ARG A 217 -16.84 3.55 10.45
C ARG A 217 -15.40 3.07 10.27
N LEU A 218 -15.05 1.87 10.76
CA LEU A 218 -13.74 1.25 10.58
C LEU A 218 -13.35 1.18 9.09
N ILE A 219 -14.21 0.60 8.24
CA ILE A 219 -13.93 0.46 6.80
C ILE A 219 -13.79 1.82 6.15
N LYS A 220 -14.69 2.77 6.47
CA LYS A 220 -14.63 4.14 5.94
C LYS A 220 -13.35 4.87 6.35
N ASP A 221 -12.88 4.66 7.58
CA ASP A 221 -11.63 5.22 8.08
C ASP A 221 -10.41 4.60 7.36
N ILE A 222 -10.43 3.29 7.09
CA ILE A 222 -9.39 2.61 6.30
C ILE A 222 -9.31 3.20 4.87
N GLU A 223 -10.46 3.28 4.18
CA GLU A 223 -10.55 3.87 2.83
C GLU A 223 -10.01 5.32 2.81
N ALA A 224 -10.46 6.15 3.77
CA ALA A 224 -10.01 7.53 3.89
C ALA A 224 -8.50 7.65 4.15
N ALA A 225 -7.93 6.75 4.94
CA ALA A 225 -6.51 6.77 5.27
C ALA A 225 -5.63 6.42 4.06
N LEU A 226 -6.07 5.48 3.22
CA LEU A 226 -5.36 5.15 1.97
C LEU A 226 -5.36 6.35 1.00
N VAL A 227 -6.51 7.02 0.82
CA VAL A 227 -6.63 8.21 -0.04
C VAL A 227 -5.79 9.37 0.48
N LEU A 228 -5.93 9.71 1.78
CA LEU A 228 -5.14 10.78 2.40
C LEU A 228 -3.64 10.49 2.38
N GLY A 229 -3.26 9.22 2.59
CA GLY A 229 -1.87 8.77 2.46
C GLY A 229 -1.31 9.03 1.06
N GLY A 230 -2.08 8.67 0.01
CA GLY A 230 -1.72 8.92 -1.38
C GLY A 230 -1.53 10.42 -1.69
N ILE A 231 -2.52 11.25 -1.34
CA ILE A 231 -2.45 12.71 -1.55
C ILE A 231 -1.26 13.31 -0.81
N ARG A 232 -1.00 12.84 0.42
CA ARG A 232 0.13 13.32 1.24
C ARG A 232 1.48 13.05 0.60
N LEU A 233 1.65 11.89 -0.01
CA LEU A 233 2.89 11.52 -0.69
C LEU A 233 3.12 12.34 -1.97
N GLU A 234 2.06 12.65 -2.70
CA GLU A 234 2.19 13.46 -3.91
C GLU A 234 2.44 14.94 -3.56
N LEU A 235 1.85 15.45 -2.48
CA LEU A 235 1.92 16.85 -2.05
C LEU A 235 2.45 17.04 -0.60
N PRO A 236 3.72 16.67 -0.30
CA PRO A 236 4.26 16.76 1.06
C PRO A 236 4.42 18.21 1.57
N TRP A 237 4.65 19.16 0.65
CA TRP A 237 4.75 20.57 0.97
C TRP A 237 3.40 21.15 1.43
N LEU A 238 2.29 20.69 0.84
CA LEU A 238 0.94 21.13 1.20
C LEU A 238 0.66 20.75 2.66
N TRP A 239 0.97 19.52 3.06
CA TRP A 239 0.83 19.08 4.45
C TRP A 239 1.74 19.82 5.43
N SER A 240 2.94 20.19 4.98
CA SER A 240 3.86 20.99 5.80
C SER A 240 3.34 22.40 6.08
N ILE A 241 2.48 22.94 5.21
CA ILE A 241 1.81 24.22 5.38
C ILE A 241 0.53 24.04 6.19
N LEU A 242 -0.32 23.08 5.80
CA LEU A 242 -1.62 22.85 6.42
C LEU A 242 -1.54 22.55 7.92
N LYS A 243 -0.43 21.98 8.41
CA LYS A 243 -0.23 21.73 9.86
C LYS A 243 -0.18 23.01 10.72
N TYR A 244 0.07 24.17 10.11
CA TYR A 244 0.15 25.47 10.81
C TYR A 244 -1.10 26.32 10.65
N ILE A 245 -2.04 25.93 9.78
CA ILE A 245 -3.26 26.70 9.52
C ILE A 245 -4.41 26.10 10.35
N PRO A 246 -5.02 26.82 11.29
CA PRO A 246 -6.15 26.32 12.07
C PRO A 246 -7.46 26.46 11.29
N LEU A 247 -7.66 25.68 10.23
CA LEU A 247 -8.95 25.62 9.51
C LEU A 247 -9.88 24.54 10.10
N PRO A 248 -11.19 24.81 10.18
CA PRO A 248 -12.19 23.78 10.48
C PRO A 248 -12.10 22.66 9.44
N GLY A 249 -11.90 21.41 9.89
CA GLY A 249 -11.69 20.23 9.03
C GLY A 249 -10.25 19.71 8.97
N LEU A 250 -9.24 20.53 9.28
CA LEU A 250 -7.82 20.08 9.31
C LEU A 250 -7.48 19.17 10.51
N GLY A 251 -8.38 19.05 11.48
CA GLY A 251 -8.28 18.04 12.54
C GLY A 251 -8.67 16.63 12.10
N PHE A 252 -9.38 16.48 10.96
CA PHE A 252 -9.84 15.19 10.45
C PHE A 252 -8.71 14.14 10.27
N PRO A 253 -7.56 14.47 9.66
CA PRO A 253 -6.45 13.53 9.50
C PRO A 253 -5.89 13.08 10.84
N ARG A 254 -5.69 14.00 11.79
CA ARG A 254 -5.19 13.67 13.14
C ARG A 254 -6.16 12.75 13.87
N ALA A 255 -7.46 13.08 13.84
CA ALA A 255 -8.49 12.25 14.44
C ALA A 255 -8.60 10.87 13.78
N LEU A 256 -8.43 10.79 12.46
CA LEU A 256 -8.41 9.54 11.71
C LEU A 256 -7.24 8.63 12.14
N PHE A 257 -6.03 9.17 12.18
CA PHE A 257 -4.85 8.40 12.62
C PHE A 257 -4.96 7.96 14.08
N THR A 258 -5.55 8.78 14.96
CA THR A 258 -5.85 8.37 16.34
C THR A 258 -6.80 7.16 16.35
N ARG A 259 -7.91 7.21 15.61
CA ARG A 259 -8.88 6.09 15.54
C ARG A 259 -8.25 4.81 15.00
N LEU A 260 -7.43 4.90 13.94
CA LEU A 260 -6.72 3.74 13.38
C LEU A 260 -5.77 3.07 14.38
N ARG A 261 -5.12 3.86 15.23
CA ARG A 261 -4.29 3.35 16.32
C ARG A 261 -5.15 2.68 17.39
N ASP A 262 -6.27 3.30 17.76
CA ASP A 262 -7.16 2.79 18.80
C ASP A 262 -7.80 1.44 18.38
N TYR A 263 -8.08 1.24 17.08
CA TYR A 263 -8.51 -0.06 16.57
C TYR A 263 -7.49 -1.18 16.83
N GLY A 264 -6.20 -0.91 16.65
CA GLY A 264 -5.13 -1.88 16.95
C GLY A 264 -5.04 -2.22 18.44
N ALA A 265 -5.28 -1.23 19.32
CA ALA A 265 -5.30 -1.45 20.76
C ALA A 265 -6.51 -2.28 21.22
N ILE A 266 -7.70 -2.00 20.67
CA ILE A 266 -8.93 -2.79 20.93
C ILE A 266 -8.73 -4.24 20.46
N ALA A 267 -8.11 -4.40 19.29
CA ALA A 267 -7.74 -5.69 18.72
C ALA A 267 -6.89 -6.53 19.68
N ILE A 268 -5.81 -5.99 20.23
CA ILE A 268 -4.96 -6.69 21.21
C ILE A 268 -5.75 -7.07 22.47
N GLY A 269 -6.56 -6.15 22.98
CA GLY A 269 -7.40 -6.39 24.14
C GLY A 269 -8.31 -7.61 23.95
N ASN A 270 -8.90 -7.73 22.75
CA ASN A 270 -9.74 -8.86 22.39
C ASN A 270 -8.93 -10.16 22.23
N THR A 271 -7.74 -10.13 21.61
CA THR A 271 -6.88 -11.31 21.46
C THR A 271 -6.48 -11.92 22.81
N ARG A 272 -6.09 -11.10 23.79
CA ARG A 272 -5.74 -11.56 25.14
C ARG A 272 -6.93 -12.20 25.87
N ASN A 273 -8.11 -11.65 25.67
CA ASN A 273 -9.36 -12.17 26.24
C ASN A 273 -9.89 -13.43 25.52
N ALA A 274 -9.58 -13.60 24.22
CA ALA A 274 -9.98 -14.77 23.43
C ALA A 274 -9.03 -15.96 23.66
N ALA A 275 -7.72 -15.72 23.71
CA ALA A 275 -6.71 -16.74 24.00
C ALA A 275 -6.93 -17.43 25.35
N SER A 276 -7.49 -16.71 26.33
CA SER A 276 -7.84 -17.25 27.65
C SER A 276 -9.15 -18.05 27.69
N ARG A 277 -9.97 -18.05 26.62
CA ARG A 277 -11.34 -18.60 26.66
C ARG A 277 -11.64 -19.72 25.68
N SER A 278 -10.97 -19.82 24.53
CA SER A 278 -11.41 -20.73 23.45
C SER A 278 -10.36 -21.67 22.88
N GLY A 279 -9.08 -21.57 23.27
CA GLY A 279 -8.00 -22.32 22.62
C GLY A 279 -7.84 -22.00 21.12
N PHE A 280 -8.57 -21.01 20.59
CA PHE A 280 -8.50 -20.59 19.19
C PHE A 280 -7.23 -19.77 18.98
N LYS A 281 -6.31 -20.32 18.19
CA LYS A 281 -5.06 -19.64 17.85
C LYS A 281 -5.30 -18.58 16.78
N THR A 282 -5.15 -17.32 17.19
CA THR A 282 -5.21 -16.16 16.31
C THR A 282 -3.88 -15.95 15.59
N LEU A 283 -3.90 -15.19 14.49
CA LEU A 283 -2.70 -14.76 13.78
C LEU A 283 -1.64 -14.13 14.71
N PHE A 284 -2.08 -13.38 15.72
CA PHE A 284 -1.20 -12.72 16.68
C PHE A 284 -0.85 -13.58 17.89
N SER A 285 -1.63 -14.61 18.22
CA SER A 285 -1.29 -15.53 19.31
C SER A 285 0.01 -16.29 19.05
N GLU A 286 0.29 -16.61 17.78
CA GLU A 286 1.56 -17.22 17.33
C GLU A 286 2.74 -16.22 17.27
N MET A 287 2.47 -14.91 17.48
CA MET A 287 3.48 -13.85 17.57
C MET A 287 3.72 -13.38 19.01
N LEU A 288 2.88 -13.83 19.94
CA LEU A 288 3.11 -13.67 21.37
C LEU A 288 4.16 -14.71 21.77
N PRO A 289 5.08 -14.38 22.70
CA PRO A 289 6.16 -15.28 23.07
C PRO A 289 5.60 -16.60 23.64
N GLU A 290 6.16 -17.73 23.20
CA GLU A 290 6.23 -18.92 24.03
C GLU A 290 7.39 -18.72 25.03
N ASP A 291 7.22 -19.16 26.27
CA ASP A 291 8.12 -18.87 27.41
C ASP A 291 9.60 -19.29 27.21
N ASP A 292 9.92 -20.02 26.13
CA ASP A 292 11.24 -20.63 25.87
C ASP A 292 12.07 -20.03 24.71
N GLU A 293 11.61 -19.00 23.98
CA GLU A 293 12.40 -18.40 22.89
C GLU A 293 13.27 -17.18 23.32
N LYS A 294 14.57 -17.24 23.02
CA LYS A 294 15.59 -16.18 23.29
C LYS A 294 15.41 -14.88 22.48
N GLU A 295 14.33 -14.72 21.72
CA GLU A 295 14.08 -13.51 20.93
C GLU A 295 13.34 -12.47 21.79
N GLN A 296 13.78 -11.21 21.76
CA GLN A 296 13.09 -10.15 22.50
C GLN A 296 11.63 -10.04 22.00
N PRO A 297 10.63 -10.13 22.88
CA PRO A 297 9.24 -10.09 22.48
C PRO A 297 8.89 -8.75 21.83
N LEU A 298 8.01 -8.78 20.82
CA LEU A 298 7.48 -7.55 20.22
C LEU A 298 6.72 -6.75 21.28
N SER A 299 6.93 -5.44 21.31
CA SER A 299 6.16 -4.57 22.21
C SER A 299 4.68 -4.55 21.83
N ASP A 300 3.80 -4.35 22.82
CA ASP A 300 2.35 -4.19 22.60
C ASP A 300 2.03 -3.14 21.54
N ARG A 301 2.83 -2.05 21.50
CA ARG A 301 2.71 -1.00 20.48
C ARG A 301 2.95 -1.55 19.08
N VAL A 302 4.00 -2.34 18.89
CA VAL A 302 4.34 -2.92 17.59
C VAL A 302 3.28 -3.93 17.16
N ILE A 303 2.79 -4.77 18.08
CA ILE A 303 1.69 -5.70 17.80
C ILE A 303 0.44 -4.94 17.36
N ALA A 304 0.15 -3.77 17.97
CA ALA A 304 -1.03 -2.96 17.62
C ALA A 304 -0.90 -2.39 16.21
N LEU A 305 0.30 -1.92 15.86
CA LEU A 305 0.60 -1.44 14.52
C LEU A 305 0.47 -2.55 13.48
N GLU A 306 0.98 -3.74 13.76
CA GLU A 306 0.86 -4.89 12.85
C GLU A 306 -0.60 -5.36 12.71
N SER A 307 -1.37 -5.31 13.80
CA SER A 307 -2.81 -5.59 13.80
C SER A 307 -3.54 -4.67 12.86
N THR A 308 -3.37 -3.35 13.01
CA THR A 308 -3.96 -2.36 12.11
C THR A 308 -3.48 -2.56 10.66
N ASN A 309 -2.18 -2.85 10.46
CA ASN A 309 -1.60 -3.07 9.13
C ASN A 309 -2.25 -4.24 8.39
N ILE A 310 -2.50 -5.36 9.06
CA ILE A 310 -3.10 -6.55 8.44
C ILE A 310 -4.57 -6.35 8.13
N ILE A 311 -5.32 -5.71 9.02
CA ILE A 311 -6.73 -5.36 8.74
C ILE A 311 -6.79 -4.49 7.48
N ILE A 312 -5.96 -3.44 7.40
CA ILE A 312 -5.93 -2.54 6.25
C ILE A 312 -5.51 -3.28 4.98
N ALA A 313 -4.39 -3.99 5.02
CA ALA A 313 -3.78 -4.58 3.85
C ALA A 313 -4.58 -5.77 3.30
N GLY A 314 -5.14 -6.62 4.17
CA GLY A 314 -5.82 -7.83 3.76
C GLY A 314 -7.29 -7.66 3.37
N SER A 315 -8.00 -6.68 3.98
CA SER A 315 -9.46 -6.57 3.80
C SER A 315 -9.80 -6.08 2.41
N GLU A 316 -9.29 -4.90 2.04
CA GLU A 316 -9.66 -4.25 0.77
C GLU A 316 -9.03 -4.94 -0.44
N THR A 317 -7.81 -5.47 -0.33
CA THR A 317 -7.14 -6.15 -1.46
C THR A 317 -7.89 -7.41 -1.90
N THR A 318 -8.30 -8.23 -0.94
CA THR A 318 -9.09 -9.45 -1.19
C THR A 318 -10.48 -9.08 -1.72
N ALA A 319 -11.11 -8.04 -1.17
CA ALA A 319 -12.42 -7.58 -1.64
C ALA A 319 -12.39 -7.10 -3.09
N VAL A 320 -11.35 -6.36 -3.47
CA VAL A 320 -11.13 -5.93 -4.86
C VAL A 320 -10.92 -7.13 -5.78
N ALA A 321 -10.09 -8.11 -5.38
CA ALA A 321 -9.86 -9.32 -6.17
C ALA A 321 -11.17 -10.08 -6.43
N LEU A 322 -11.98 -10.32 -5.39
CA LEU A 322 -13.27 -11.01 -5.50
C LEU A 322 -14.27 -10.22 -6.34
N THR A 323 -14.28 -8.90 -6.21
CA THR A 323 -15.15 -8.02 -7.03
C THR A 323 -14.84 -8.19 -8.51
N PHE A 324 -13.56 -8.11 -8.88
CA PHE A 324 -13.14 -8.26 -10.27
C PHE A 324 -13.26 -9.70 -10.78
N LEU A 325 -13.11 -10.70 -9.92
CA LEU A 325 -13.36 -12.10 -10.27
C LEU A 325 -14.81 -12.28 -10.71
N VAL A 326 -15.76 -11.84 -9.88
CA VAL A 326 -17.19 -11.95 -10.21
C VAL A 326 -17.52 -11.10 -11.43
N TYR A 327 -16.95 -9.91 -11.56
CA TYR A 327 -17.11 -9.07 -12.76
C TYR A 327 -16.63 -9.80 -14.03
N ALA A 328 -15.43 -10.38 -14.02
CA ALA A 328 -14.86 -11.09 -15.16
C ALA A 328 -15.71 -12.31 -15.56
N VAL A 329 -16.11 -13.11 -14.57
CA VAL A 329 -16.97 -14.28 -14.78
C VAL A 329 -18.35 -13.89 -15.33
N LEU A 330 -18.96 -12.81 -14.82
CA LEU A 330 -20.29 -12.38 -15.29
C LEU A 330 -20.25 -11.71 -16.67
N LYS A 331 -19.09 -11.17 -17.07
CA LYS A 331 -18.91 -10.55 -18.39
C LYS A 331 -18.85 -11.57 -19.52
N ASP A 332 -18.42 -12.80 -19.24
CA ASP A 332 -18.29 -13.89 -20.22
C ASP A 332 -19.20 -15.08 -19.84
N PRO A 333 -20.33 -15.29 -20.55
CA PRO A 333 -21.22 -16.42 -20.31
C PRO A 333 -20.58 -17.80 -20.47
N ALA A 334 -19.61 -17.96 -21.38
CA ALA A 334 -18.95 -19.23 -21.61
C ALA A 334 -18.01 -19.56 -20.45
N LEU A 335 -17.21 -18.58 -20.01
CA LEU A 335 -16.40 -18.66 -18.79
C LEU A 335 -17.24 -19.04 -17.57
N LYS A 336 -18.38 -18.37 -17.38
CA LYS A 336 -19.33 -18.68 -16.30
C LYS A 336 -19.83 -20.11 -16.39
N GLN A 337 -20.28 -20.55 -17.56
CA GLN A 337 -20.81 -21.90 -17.74
C GLN A 337 -19.77 -22.97 -17.42
N GLN A 338 -18.53 -22.79 -17.89
CA GLN A 338 -17.43 -23.70 -17.62
C GLN A 338 -17.06 -23.75 -16.13
N LEU A 339 -16.97 -22.58 -15.47
CA LEU A 339 -16.66 -22.50 -14.05
C LEU A 339 -17.75 -23.16 -13.19
N VAL A 340 -19.02 -22.87 -13.48
CA VAL A 340 -20.15 -23.48 -12.77
C VAL A 340 -20.20 -24.99 -13.02
N GLY A 341 -19.87 -25.43 -14.24
CA GLY A 341 -19.77 -26.86 -14.58
C GLY A 341 -18.70 -27.59 -13.77
N GLU A 342 -17.51 -27.00 -13.61
CA GLU A 342 -16.46 -27.55 -12.76
C GLU A 342 -16.89 -27.58 -11.28
N LEU A 343 -17.43 -26.46 -10.76
CA LEU A 343 -17.89 -26.35 -9.37
C LEU A 343 -19.04 -27.33 -9.03
N ALA A 344 -19.85 -27.72 -10.01
CA ALA A 344 -20.92 -28.70 -9.83
C ALA A 344 -20.41 -30.12 -9.53
N THR A 345 -19.11 -30.38 -9.71
CA THR A 345 -18.48 -31.66 -9.36
C THR A 345 -18.14 -31.78 -7.86
N CYS A 346 -18.18 -30.65 -7.14
CA CYS A 346 -17.90 -30.60 -5.71
C CYS A 346 -19.10 -31.02 -4.85
N SER A 347 -18.82 -31.31 -3.58
CA SER A 347 -19.86 -31.41 -2.56
C SER A 347 -20.58 -30.08 -2.33
N ALA A 348 -21.73 -30.11 -1.64
CA ALA A 348 -22.53 -28.92 -1.38
C ALA A 348 -21.79 -27.85 -0.54
N ASP A 349 -20.93 -28.30 0.37
CA ASP A 349 -20.04 -27.47 1.19
C ASP A 349 -18.59 -27.95 0.98
N PRO A 350 -17.95 -27.54 -0.14
CA PRO A 350 -16.66 -28.09 -0.53
C PRO A 350 -15.56 -27.72 0.46
N SER A 351 -14.78 -28.72 0.83
CA SER A 351 -13.57 -28.53 1.62
C SER A 351 -12.46 -27.86 0.81
N TRP A 352 -11.47 -27.28 1.51
CA TRP A 352 -10.27 -26.72 0.89
C TRP A 352 -9.56 -27.76 0.01
N ASP A 353 -9.48 -29.02 0.44
CA ASP A 353 -8.83 -30.10 -0.33
C ASP A 353 -9.62 -30.49 -1.61
N GLU A 354 -10.94 -30.23 -1.66
CA GLU A 354 -11.73 -30.35 -2.89
C GLU A 354 -11.46 -29.19 -3.83
N LEU A 355 -11.49 -27.96 -3.30
CA LEU A 355 -11.29 -26.73 -4.08
C LEU A 355 -9.87 -26.62 -4.66
N ASP A 356 -8.84 -27.08 -3.92
CA ASP A 356 -7.43 -27.06 -4.36
C ASP A 356 -7.19 -27.95 -5.60
N LYS A 357 -8.12 -28.87 -5.90
CA LYS A 357 -8.04 -29.79 -7.05
C LYS A 357 -8.73 -29.25 -8.30
N LEU A 358 -9.34 -28.07 -8.26
CA LEU A 358 -10.09 -27.49 -9.37
C LEU A 358 -9.19 -26.61 -10.26
N PRO A 359 -8.63 -27.14 -11.37
CA PRO A 359 -7.68 -26.40 -12.19
C PRO A 359 -8.32 -25.17 -12.86
N PHE A 360 -9.59 -25.23 -13.27
CA PHE A 360 -10.21 -24.12 -13.95
C PHE A 360 -10.51 -22.97 -12.99
N LEU A 361 -11.06 -23.25 -11.80
CA LEU A 361 -11.18 -22.27 -10.71
C LEU A 361 -9.84 -21.60 -10.40
N HIS A 362 -8.75 -22.37 -10.29
CA HIS A 362 -7.42 -21.82 -10.07
C HIS A 362 -7.00 -20.89 -11.21
N GLY A 363 -7.22 -21.31 -12.46
CA GLY A 363 -6.98 -20.50 -13.65
C GLY A 363 -7.75 -19.17 -13.62
N VAL A 364 -9.03 -19.19 -13.27
CA VAL A 364 -9.87 -17.99 -13.15
C VAL A 364 -9.34 -17.04 -12.08
N ILE A 365 -8.93 -17.57 -10.92
CA ILE A 365 -8.33 -16.76 -9.84
C ILE A 365 -7.02 -16.12 -10.31
N GLN A 366 -6.12 -16.89 -10.91
CA GLN A 366 -4.82 -16.39 -11.39
C GLN A 366 -5.00 -15.33 -12.48
N GLU A 367 -5.91 -15.57 -13.42
CA GLU A 367 -6.15 -14.66 -14.54
C GLU A 367 -6.82 -13.36 -14.08
N THR A 368 -7.72 -13.46 -13.10
CA THR A 368 -8.26 -12.27 -12.42
C THR A 368 -7.15 -11.46 -11.76
N LEU A 369 -6.21 -12.11 -11.05
CA LEU A 369 -5.09 -11.41 -10.42
C LEU A 369 -4.09 -10.84 -11.44
N ARG A 370 -3.95 -11.47 -12.62
CA ARG A 370 -3.17 -10.95 -13.74
C ARG A 370 -3.77 -9.64 -14.26
N LEU A 371 -5.05 -9.68 -14.65
CA LEU A 371 -5.75 -8.56 -15.29
C LEU A 371 -6.13 -7.46 -14.30
N TYR A 372 -6.60 -7.82 -13.12
CA TYR A 372 -7.21 -6.94 -12.12
C TYR A 372 -6.47 -7.00 -10.78
N ALA A 373 -5.13 -6.96 -10.82
CA ALA A 373 -4.28 -6.94 -9.64
C ALA A 373 -4.76 -5.89 -8.63
N PRO A 374 -5.11 -6.26 -7.37
CA PRO A 374 -5.59 -5.30 -6.38
C PRO A 374 -4.60 -4.18 -6.05
N ILE A 375 -3.31 -4.47 -6.20
CA ILE A 375 -2.22 -3.49 -6.09
C ILE A 375 -1.49 -3.45 -7.43
N PRO A 376 -1.99 -2.67 -8.41
CA PRO A 376 -1.43 -2.64 -9.76
C PRO A 376 -0.19 -1.73 -9.87
N ALA A 377 0.07 -0.90 -8.86
CA ALA A 377 1.06 0.17 -8.84
C ALA A 377 2.51 -0.30 -8.59
N SER A 378 3.46 0.63 -8.68
CA SER A 378 4.89 0.36 -8.56
C SER A 378 5.32 -0.10 -7.15
N LEU A 379 6.00 -1.23 -7.10
CA LEU A 379 6.76 -1.71 -5.95
C LEU A 379 8.14 -1.05 -5.96
N ARG A 380 8.30 -0.01 -5.15
CA ARG A 380 9.52 0.81 -5.15
C ARG A 380 10.64 0.17 -4.32
N ARG A 381 11.86 0.25 -4.83
CA ARG A 381 13.09 -0.22 -4.18
C ARG A 381 14.18 0.83 -4.29
N ALA A 382 14.98 0.97 -3.25
CA ALA A 382 16.19 1.76 -3.28
C ALA A 382 17.28 0.97 -4.00
N VAL A 383 17.99 1.62 -4.92
CA VAL A 383 19.20 1.07 -5.53
C VAL A 383 20.29 1.00 -4.45
N PRO A 384 21.03 -0.13 -4.35
CA PRO A 384 22.15 -0.30 -3.43
C PRO A 384 23.23 0.79 -3.58
N ASP A 385 24.05 0.97 -2.53
CA ASP A 385 25.08 2.01 -2.48
C ASP A 385 26.15 1.84 -3.58
N GLU A 386 26.43 0.61 -3.98
CA GLU A 386 27.32 0.28 -5.09
C GLU A 386 26.75 0.62 -6.48
N GLY A 387 25.47 0.99 -6.56
CA GLY A 387 24.73 1.14 -7.80
C GLY A 387 24.38 -0.22 -8.43
N VAL A 388 23.81 -0.20 -9.63
CA VAL A 388 23.49 -1.42 -10.37
C VAL A 388 23.58 -1.21 -11.87
N VAL A 389 23.68 -2.30 -12.63
CA VAL A 389 23.64 -2.29 -14.10
C VAL A 389 22.43 -3.08 -14.56
N PHE A 390 21.58 -2.45 -15.39
CA PHE A 390 20.46 -3.07 -16.07
C PHE A 390 20.71 -3.03 -17.58
N GLY A 391 21.20 -4.13 -18.14
CA GLY A 391 21.66 -4.18 -19.53
C GLY A 391 22.75 -3.13 -19.76
N LYS A 392 22.49 -2.15 -20.63
CA LYS A 392 23.42 -1.05 -20.94
C LYS A 392 23.33 0.16 -19.99
N TYR A 393 22.37 0.16 -19.07
CA TYR A 393 22.11 1.30 -18.20
C TYR A 393 22.75 1.09 -16.83
N ARG A 394 23.70 1.95 -16.48
CA ARG A 394 24.20 2.06 -15.10
C ARG A 394 23.23 2.93 -14.30
N ILE A 395 22.76 2.43 -13.17
CA ILE A 395 21.87 3.14 -12.27
C ILE A 395 22.63 3.47 -10.98
N PRO A 396 22.81 4.74 -10.62
CA PRO A 396 23.56 5.13 -9.44
C PRO A 396 22.76 4.90 -8.15
N PRO A 397 23.43 4.87 -6.99
CA PRO A 397 22.77 4.89 -5.68
C PRO A 397 21.89 6.15 -5.53
N ASN A 398 21.04 6.17 -4.50
CA ASN A 398 20.02 7.21 -4.29
C ASN A 398 18.98 7.31 -5.43
N THR A 399 18.91 6.29 -6.29
CA THR A 399 17.84 6.15 -7.29
C THR A 399 16.81 5.16 -6.76
N THR A 400 15.53 5.45 -6.99
CA THR A 400 14.45 4.49 -6.77
C THR A 400 14.13 3.75 -8.05
N VAL A 401 14.03 2.43 -7.99
CA VAL A 401 13.54 1.59 -9.08
C VAL A 401 12.17 1.04 -8.71
N GLY A 402 11.22 1.09 -9.62
CA GLY A 402 9.85 0.62 -9.44
C GLY A 402 9.49 -0.43 -10.47
N THR A 403 8.83 -1.50 -10.04
CA THR A 403 8.21 -2.50 -10.93
C THR A 403 6.72 -2.53 -10.65
N GLN A 404 5.87 -2.42 -11.66
CA GLN A 404 4.41 -2.40 -11.44
C GLN A 404 3.73 -3.62 -12.07
N ALA A 405 2.85 -4.26 -11.29
CA ALA A 405 2.15 -5.47 -11.73
C ALA A 405 1.34 -5.21 -13.01
N TYR A 406 0.67 -4.06 -13.12
CA TYR A 406 -0.14 -3.72 -14.28
C TYR A 406 0.60 -3.84 -15.61
N THR A 407 1.85 -3.34 -15.68
CA THR A 407 2.66 -3.42 -16.90
C THR A 407 3.19 -4.83 -17.12
N LEU A 408 3.72 -5.47 -16.08
CA LEU A 408 4.32 -6.80 -16.19
C LEU A 408 3.29 -7.87 -16.61
N HIS A 409 2.08 -7.76 -16.07
CA HIS A 409 1.00 -8.70 -16.33
C HIS A 409 0.34 -8.48 -17.70
N ARG A 410 0.72 -7.40 -18.40
CA ARG A 410 0.23 -7.04 -19.74
C ARG A 410 1.33 -7.00 -20.79
N ASP A 411 2.48 -7.61 -20.51
CA ASP A 411 3.57 -7.68 -21.47
C ASP A 411 3.23 -8.67 -22.60
N PRO A 412 3.10 -8.22 -23.87
CA PRO A 412 2.81 -9.11 -24.99
C PRO A 412 3.97 -10.07 -25.32
N GLY A 413 5.18 -9.81 -24.81
CA GLY A 413 6.31 -10.74 -24.88
C GLY A 413 6.18 -11.94 -23.94
N VAL A 414 5.28 -11.87 -22.96
CA VAL A 414 5.02 -12.94 -21.97
C VAL A 414 3.64 -13.55 -22.16
N TRP A 415 2.62 -12.73 -22.41
CA TRP A 415 1.22 -13.14 -22.54
C TRP A 415 0.72 -12.90 -23.95
N LYS A 416 0.18 -13.94 -24.59
CA LYS A 416 -0.55 -13.78 -25.84
C LYS A 416 -1.87 -13.05 -25.54
N ASP A 417 -2.18 -12.01 -26.31
CA ASP A 417 -3.39 -11.19 -26.15
C ASP A 417 -3.59 -10.66 -24.71
N PRO A 418 -2.64 -9.88 -24.16
CA PRO A 418 -2.53 -9.56 -22.73
C PRO A 418 -3.72 -8.80 -22.11
N GLU A 419 -4.61 -8.24 -22.93
CA GLU A 419 -5.80 -7.51 -22.46
C GLU A 419 -7.07 -8.35 -22.40
N GLN A 420 -7.02 -9.59 -22.91
CA GLN A 420 -8.13 -10.54 -22.84
C GLN A 420 -8.13 -11.29 -21.51
#